data_AF-A0A349L4T3-F1
#
_entry.id   AF-A0A349L4T3-F1
#
_cell.length_a   1.000
_cell.length_b   1.000
_cell.length_c   1.000
_cell.angle_alpha   90.00
_cell.angle_beta   90.00
_cell.angle_gamma   90.00
#
_symmetry.space_group_name_H-M   'P 1'
#
loop_
_entity.id
_entity.type
_entity.pdbx_description
1 polymer ?
#
loop_
_entity_poly.entity_id
_entity_poly.type
_entity_poly.pdbx_seq_one_letter_code
_entity_poly.pdbx_strand_id
1 'polypeptide(L)'
;AALGALGLGIGLAHWRANAQAERGRAGLLLAVGVGLAFIALQGAASALGRQRIEAALLRADPGTRVLDVAMSAYPSDPLCWNFVSVESKEAAGSYRLRRGILSLAPAWLPPAACPAGMAEARARASLTPTMLVEPAVNGSLAVLRALKNADCYVDAWLRFARAPALERGAAADLRFASTRRGNFTTLPLAPSGSRACPSRVPGWGYPRADLLAPAP
;
A
#
# COMPACT_ATOMS: atom_id res chain seq x y z
N ALA A 1 13.43 26.38 -8.75
CA ALA A 1 13.51 27.56 -7.86
C ALA A 1 13.36 27.19 -6.38
N ALA A 2 12.27 26.53 -5.94
CA ALA A 2 12.03 26.21 -4.53
C ALA A 2 13.07 25.28 -3.87
N LEU A 3 13.54 24.23 -4.57
CA LEU A 3 14.59 23.34 -4.06
C LEU A 3 15.95 24.03 -3.92
N GLY A 4 16.25 24.99 -4.81
CA GLY A 4 17.45 25.83 -4.73
C GLY A 4 17.41 26.78 -3.54
N ALA A 5 16.25 27.37 -3.25
CA ALA A 5 16.05 28.22 -2.08
C ALA A 5 16.13 27.43 -0.76
N LEU A 6 15.61 26.20 -0.73
CA LEU A 6 15.73 25.29 0.41
C LEU A 6 17.18 24.85 0.63
N GLY A 7 17.89 24.50 -0.45
CA GLY A 7 19.32 24.16 -0.40
C GLY A 7 20.18 25.34 0.08
N LEU A 8 19.91 26.55 -0.41
CA LEU A 8 20.57 27.78 0.06
C LEU A 8 20.24 28.10 1.52
N GLY A 9 18.99 27.92 1.94
CA GLY A 9 18.57 28.13 3.33
C GLY A 9 19.26 27.17 4.29
N ILE A 10 19.33 25.88 3.94
CA ILE A 10 20.05 24.87 4.72
C ILE A 10 21.55 25.15 4.71
N GLY A 11 22.14 25.49 3.55
CA GLY A 11 23.55 25.83 3.42
C GLY A 11 23.95 27.05 4.25
N LEU A 12 23.14 28.10 4.26
CA LEU A 12 23.37 29.32 5.05
C LEU A 12 23.19 29.07 6.56
N ALA A 13 22.20 28.26 6.96
CA ALA A 13 22.01 27.86 8.35
C ALA A 13 23.19 27.02 8.86
N HIS A 14 23.68 26.09 8.02
CA HIS A 14 24.83 25.24 8.34
C HIS A 14 26.14 26.03 8.38
N TRP A 15 26.33 27.01 7.49
CA TRP A 15 27.49 27.90 7.48
C TRP A 15 27.51 28.82 8.70
N ARG A 16 26.36 29.39 9.09
CA ARG A 16 26.26 30.20 10.32
C ARG A 16 26.46 29.38 11.60
N ALA A 17 25.87 28.19 11.68
CA ALA A 17 26.08 27.27 12.80
C ALA A 17 27.55 26.82 12.93
N ASN A 18 28.24 26.64 11.81
CA ASN A 18 29.67 26.33 11.78
C ASN A 18 30.57 27.56 11.96
N ALA A 19 30.09 28.79 11.81
CA ALA A 19 30.92 29.98 12.02
C ALA A 19 31.12 30.29 13.52
N GLN A 20 30.19 29.91 14.40
CA GLN A 20 30.22 30.26 15.84
C GLN A 20 30.51 29.03 16.75
N ALA A 21 31.78 28.73 17.00
CA ALA A 21 32.24 27.50 17.67
C ALA A 21 31.92 27.36 19.16
N GLU A 22 30.68 26.96 19.45
CA GLU A 22 30.28 26.17 20.64
C GLU A 22 29.65 24.85 20.12
N ARG A 23 30.39 24.17 19.23
CA ARG A 23 29.98 23.76 17.86
C ARG A 23 29.31 22.38 17.66
N GLY A 24 28.65 21.79 18.68
CA GLY A 24 28.01 20.47 18.55
C GLY A 24 26.47 20.47 18.61
N ARG A 25 25.89 21.27 19.51
CA ARG A 25 24.46 21.17 19.86
C ARG A 25 23.54 21.80 18.82
N ALA A 26 23.89 22.97 18.27
CA ALA A 26 23.06 23.67 17.31
C ALA A 26 22.91 22.90 15.98
N GLY A 27 24.00 22.32 15.47
CA GLY A 27 23.97 21.47 14.28
C GLY A 27 23.14 20.21 14.49
N LEU A 28 23.26 19.58 15.66
CA LEU A 28 22.43 18.43 16.03
C LEU A 28 20.94 18.79 16.10
N LEU A 29 20.59 19.91 16.74
CA LEU A 29 19.19 20.36 16.83
C LEU A 29 18.59 20.65 15.46
N LEU A 30 19.38 21.25 14.55
CA LEU A 30 18.93 21.47 13.17
C LEU A 30 18.70 20.15 12.44
N ALA A 31 19.63 19.20 12.52
CA ALA A 31 19.50 17.90 11.88
C ALA A 31 18.28 17.12 12.40
N VAL A 32 18.06 17.13 13.72
CA VAL A 32 16.87 16.54 14.36
C VAL A 32 15.61 17.25 13.88
N GLY A 33 15.59 18.58 13.84
CA GLY A 33 14.46 19.38 13.37
C GLY A 33 14.08 19.06 11.93
N VAL A 34 15.07 18.98 11.03
CA VAL A 34 14.85 18.61 9.62
C VAL A 34 14.33 17.18 9.51
N GLY A 35 14.89 16.23 10.26
CA GLY A 35 14.44 14.85 10.28
C GLY A 35 12.98 14.71 10.74
N LEU A 36 12.61 15.39 11.84
CA LEU A 36 11.25 15.41 12.36
C LEU A 36 10.27 16.06 11.36
N ALA A 37 10.65 17.18 10.75
CA ALA A 37 9.83 17.85 9.73
C ALA A 37 9.58 16.94 8.51
N PHE A 38 10.61 16.22 8.05
CA PHE A 38 10.49 15.27 6.95
C PHE A 38 9.54 14.11 7.31
N ILE A 39 9.72 13.50 8.49
CA ILE A 39 8.84 12.41 8.97
C ILE A 39 7.38 12.90 9.07
N ALA A 40 7.16 14.08 9.63
CA ALA A 40 5.83 14.66 9.78
C ALA A 40 5.17 14.90 8.41
N LEU A 41 5.92 15.44 7.45
CA LEU A 41 5.43 15.67 6.09
C LEU A 41 5.04 14.37 5.39
N GLN A 42 5.90 13.33 5.48
CA GLN A 42 5.60 12.02 4.90
C GLN A 42 4.38 11.36 5.56
N GLY A 43 4.24 11.48 6.89
CA GLY A 43 3.08 11.01 7.63
C GLY A 43 1.80 11.72 7.22
N ALA A 44 1.83 13.05 7.12
CA ALA A 44 0.69 13.86 6.67
C ALA A 44 0.29 13.54 5.23
N ALA A 45 1.26 13.40 4.32
CA ALA A 45 1.03 13.00 2.93
C ALA A 45 0.39 11.62 2.82
N SER A 46 0.88 10.64 3.60
CA SER A 46 0.30 9.29 3.65
C SER A 46 -1.14 9.29 4.20
N ALA A 47 -1.40 10.05 5.27
CA ALA A 47 -2.72 10.15 5.87
C ALA A 47 -3.73 10.81 4.93
N LEU A 48 -3.34 11.94 4.31
CA LEU A 48 -4.15 12.63 3.30
C LEU A 48 -4.43 11.72 2.10
N GLY A 49 -3.42 10.97 1.65
CA GLY A 49 -3.57 10.05 0.54
C GLY A 49 -4.57 8.94 0.83
N ARG A 50 -4.48 8.34 2.02
CA ARG A 50 -5.42 7.32 2.51
C ARG A 50 -6.86 7.85 2.55
N GLN A 51 -7.07 9.03 3.15
CA GLN A 51 -8.39 9.67 3.21
C GLN A 51 -8.99 9.92 1.83
N ARG A 52 -8.18 10.39 0.87
CA ARG A 52 -8.64 10.60 -0.51
C ARG A 52 -9.00 9.30 -1.21
N ILE A 53 -8.24 8.23 -0.95
CA ILE A 53 -8.54 6.90 -1.49
C ILE A 53 -9.84 6.37 -0.91
N GLU A 54 -9.97 6.34 0.40
CA GLU A 54 -11.18 5.87 1.09
C GLU A 54 -12.42 6.64 0.63
N ALA A 55 -12.36 7.98 0.58
CA ALA A 55 -13.47 8.81 0.12
C ALA A 55 -13.83 8.60 -1.36
N ALA A 56 -12.85 8.32 -2.23
CA ALA A 56 -13.11 7.99 -3.63
C ALA A 56 -13.79 6.62 -3.77
N LEU A 57 -13.31 5.62 -3.03
CA LEU A 57 -13.85 4.26 -3.05
C LEU A 57 -15.27 4.20 -2.48
N LEU A 58 -15.52 4.88 -1.37
CA LEU A 58 -16.86 4.96 -0.75
C LEU A 58 -17.86 5.71 -1.64
N ARG A 59 -17.44 6.76 -2.35
CA ARG A 59 -18.30 7.43 -3.33
C ARG A 59 -18.63 6.55 -4.53
N ALA A 60 -17.67 5.75 -4.99
CA ALA A 60 -17.88 4.83 -6.10
C ALA A 60 -18.74 3.62 -5.71
N ASP A 61 -18.71 3.20 -4.45
CA ASP A 61 -19.45 2.05 -3.96
C ASP A 61 -19.80 2.19 -2.46
N PRO A 62 -20.90 2.87 -2.11
CA PRO A 62 -21.26 3.19 -0.73
C PRO A 62 -21.52 1.97 0.17
N GLY A 63 -21.84 0.82 -0.43
CA GLY A 63 -22.09 -0.43 0.32
C GLY A 63 -20.82 -1.19 0.71
N THR A 64 -19.65 -0.63 0.40
CA THR A 64 -18.34 -1.24 0.72
C THR A 64 -17.79 -0.68 2.02
N ARG A 65 -17.20 -1.56 2.84
CA ARG A 65 -16.30 -1.16 3.92
C ARG A 65 -14.85 -1.23 3.44
N VAL A 66 -14.16 -0.10 3.43
CA VAL A 66 -12.71 -0.08 3.19
C VAL A 66 -12.00 -0.51 4.47
N LEU A 67 -11.22 -1.57 4.39
CA LEU A 67 -10.62 -2.22 5.54
C LEU A 67 -9.14 -1.86 5.70
N ASP A 68 -8.42 -1.77 4.58
CA ASP A 68 -7.04 -1.31 4.56
C ASP A 68 -6.71 -0.64 3.24
N VAL A 69 -5.75 0.29 3.27
CA VAL A 69 -5.14 0.89 2.10
C VAL A 69 -3.63 0.87 2.32
N ALA A 70 -2.98 -0.09 1.67
CA ALA A 70 -1.52 -0.15 1.66
C ALA A 70 -1.02 0.84 0.61
N MET A 71 -0.19 1.81 1.02
CA MET A 71 0.33 2.85 0.15
C MET A 71 1.86 2.83 0.11
N SER A 72 2.43 3.21 -1.02
CA SER A 72 3.88 3.38 -1.18
C SER A 72 4.16 4.56 -2.09
N ALA A 73 4.85 5.56 -1.55
CA ALA A 73 5.32 6.72 -2.32
C ALA A 73 6.41 6.29 -3.30
N TYR A 74 6.49 6.98 -4.44
CA TYR A 74 7.61 6.76 -5.35
C TYR A 74 8.87 7.48 -4.86
N PRO A 75 10.03 6.82 -4.80
CA PRO A 75 11.24 7.41 -4.23
C PRO A 75 11.69 8.70 -4.93
N SER A 76 11.52 8.80 -6.26
CA SER A 76 11.92 10.00 -7.01
C SER A 76 10.78 11.01 -7.18
N ASP A 77 9.56 10.68 -6.75
CA ASP A 77 8.39 11.56 -6.87
C ASP A 77 7.39 11.30 -5.72
N PRO A 78 7.55 11.98 -4.57
CA PRO A 78 6.75 11.72 -3.38
C PRO A 78 5.30 12.21 -3.51
N LEU A 79 4.92 12.85 -4.62
CA LEU A 79 3.54 13.23 -4.91
C LEU A 79 2.75 12.05 -5.51
N CYS A 80 3.45 11.10 -6.12
CA CYS A 80 2.88 9.88 -6.70
C CYS A 80 2.97 8.70 -5.74
N TRP A 81 1.85 8.01 -5.57
CA TRP A 81 1.72 6.88 -4.67
C TRP A 81 1.06 5.72 -5.38
N ASN A 82 1.66 4.53 -5.29
CA ASN A 82 0.95 3.30 -5.55
C ASN A 82 0.12 2.94 -4.32
N PHE A 83 -1.05 2.38 -4.56
CA PHE A 83 -1.86 1.85 -3.47
C PHE A 83 -2.54 0.54 -3.83
N VAL A 84 -2.88 -0.20 -2.79
CA VAL A 84 -3.76 -1.36 -2.83
C VAL A 84 -4.80 -1.20 -1.74
N SER A 85 -6.06 -1.09 -2.14
CA SER A 85 -7.19 -1.12 -1.22
C SER A 85 -7.66 -2.56 -1.02
N VAL A 86 -8.18 -2.80 0.17
CA VAL A 86 -8.96 -3.99 0.46
C VAL A 86 -10.29 -3.57 1.04
N GLU A 87 -11.32 -4.11 0.43
CA GLU A 87 -12.70 -3.70 0.56
C GLU A 87 -13.51 -4.95 0.91
N SER A 88 -14.45 -4.86 1.84
CA SER A 88 -15.37 -5.95 2.16
C SER A 88 -16.81 -5.52 1.98
N LYS A 89 -17.60 -6.44 1.43
CA LYS A 89 -19.06 -6.44 1.42
C LYS A 89 -19.51 -7.70 2.13
N GLU A 90 -19.40 -7.70 3.45
CA GLU A 90 -19.73 -8.87 4.30
C GLU A 90 -21.13 -9.40 4.01
N ALA A 91 -22.12 -8.51 3.90
CA ALA A 91 -23.52 -8.88 3.58
C ALA A 91 -23.67 -9.58 2.22
N ALA A 92 -22.78 -9.29 1.26
CA ALA A 92 -22.73 -9.94 -0.05
C ALA A 92 -21.72 -11.11 -0.09
N GLY A 93 -21.13 -11.49 1.05
CA GLY A 93 -20.16 -12.58 1.15
C GLY A 93 -18.89 -12.39 0.31
N SER A 94 -18.55 -11.15 -0.05
CA SER A 94 -17.45 -10.84 -0.97
C SER A 94 -16.49 -9.80 -0.42
N TYR A 95 -15.26 -9.87 -0.91
CA TYR A 95 -14.26 -8.84 -0.72
C TYR A 95 -13.67 -8.46 -2.08
N ARG A 96 -13.08 -7.28 -2.14
CA ARG A 96 -12.53 -6.70 -3.34
C ARG A 96 -11.17 -6.11 -3.04
N LEU A 97 -10.27 -6.24 -4.00
CA LEU A 97 -8.96 -5.62 -3.98
C LEU A 97 -8.86 -4.70 -5.18
N ARG A 98 -8.36 -3.48 -4.99
CA ARG A 98 -8.04 -2.59 -6.10
C ARG A 98 -6.62 -2.10 -5.96
N ARG A 99 -5.91 -2.11 -7.08
CA ARG A 99 -4.61 -1.46 -7.21
C ARG A 99 -4.80 -0.16 -7.99
N GLY A 100 -4.02 0.85 -7.64
CA GLY A 100 -4.03 2.09 -8.40
C GLY A 100 -2.86 3.00 -8.10
N ILE A 101 -2.91 4.16 -8.74
CA ILE A 101 -2.00 5.29 -8.54
C ILE A 101 -2.81 6.48 -8.06
N LEU A 102 -2.29 7.15 -7.03
CA LEU A 102 -2.78 8.42 -6.51
C LEU A 102 -1.72 9.50 -6.76
N SER A 103 -2.16 10.66 -7.27
CA SER A 103 -1.41 11.91 -7.18
C SER A 103 -1.97 12.79 -6.06
N LEU A 104 -1.11 13.23 -5.15
CA LEU A 104 -1.47 14.19 -4.10
C LEU A 104 -1.63 15.62 -4.63
N ALA A 105 -1.02 15.95 -5.77
CA ALA A 105 -1.07 17.27 -6.39
C ALA A 105 -1.36 17.15 -7.89
N PRO A 106 -2.58 16.73 -8.29
CA PRO A 106 -2.92 16.42 -9.68
C PRO A 106 -2.80 17.61 -10.63
N ALA A 107 -2.92 18.84 -10.10
CA ALA A 107 -2.75 20.07 -10.88
C ALA A 107 -1.30 20.29 -11.33
N TRP A 108 -0.33 19.72 -10.63
CA TRP A 108 1.10 19.81 -10.98
C TRP A 108 1.59 18.54 -11.66
N LEU A 109 1.10 17.40 -11.19
CA LEU A 109 1.46 16.10 -11.70
C LEU A 109 0.21 15.21 -11.75
N PRO A 110 -0.46 15.10 -12.90
CA PRO A 110 -1.63 14.24 -13.01
C PRO A 110 -1.22 12.77 -12.79
N PRO A 111 -2.11 11.91 -12.29
CA PRO A 111 -1.77 10.52 -11.97
C PRO A 111 -1.31 9.72 -13.20
N ALA A 112 -1.71 10.10 -14.41
CA ALA A 112 -1.24 9.51 -15.66
C ALA A 112 0.23 9.86 -16.00
N ALA A 113 0.76 10.95 -15.45
CA ALA A 113 2.14 11.38 -15.62
C ALA A 113 3.07 10.83 -14.51
N CYS A 114 2.54 10.05 -13.56
CA CYS A 114 3.37 9.38 -12.57
C CYS A 114 4.38 8.42 -13.25
N PRO A 115 5.62 8.31 -12.76
CA PRO A 115 6.69 7.50 -13.34
C PRO A 115 6.26 6.08 -13.78
N ALA A 116 6.74 5.65 -14.96
CA ALA A 116 6.39 4.35 -15.54
C ALA A 116 6.80 3.14 -14.68
N GLY A 117 7.76 3.28 -13.75
CA GLY A 117 8.09 2.23 -12.77
C GLY A 117 6.95 1.93 -11.78
N MET A 118 5.95 2.80 -11.69
CA MET A 118 4.67 2.56 -11.01
C MET A 118 3.61 1.95 -11.92
N ALA A 119 3.83 1.99 -13.23
CA ALA A 119 2.93 1.45 -14.21
C ALA A 119 3.13 -0.06 -14.41
N GLU A 120 2.21 -0.85 -13.87
CA GLU A 120 2.04 -2.22 -14.33
C GLU A 120 1.39 -2.21 -15.71
N ALA A 121 1.59 -3.28 -16.47
CA ALA A 121 1.09 -3.41 -17.85
C ALA A 121 -0.45 -3.56 -17.95
N ARG A 122 -1.17 -3.46 -16.83
CA ARG A 122 -2.63 -3.57 -16.80
C ARG A 122 -3.28 -2.23 -17.17
N ALA A 123 -4.36 -2.31 -17.94
CA ALA A 123 -5.17 -1.16 -18.29
C ALA A 123 -5.69 -0.46 -17.03
N ARG A 124 -5.72 0.87 -17.05
CA ARG A 124 -6.18 1.69 -15.93
C ARG A 124 -7.30 2.61 -16.38
N ALA A 125 -8.25 2.82 -15.49
CA ALA A 125 -9.34 3.77 -15.65
C ALA A 125 -9.22 4.88 -14.61
N SER A 126 -9.66 6.08 -14.98
CA SER A 126 -9.80 7.18 -14.03
C SER A 126 -10.95 6.88 -13.07
N LEU A 127 -10.66 6.82 -11.77
CA LEU A 127 -11.70 6.80 -10.74
C LEU A 127 -12.05 8.22 -10.31
N THR A 128 -11.03 9.07 -10.21
CA THR A 128 -11.15 10.50 -9.91
C THR A 128 -10.05 11.26 -10.64
N PRO A 129 -10.11 12.61 -10.74
CA PRO A 129 -9.01 13.39 -11.32
C PRO A 129 -7.66 13.19 -10.63
N THR A 130 -7.64 12.71 -9.38
CA THR A 130 -6.41 12.42 -8.62
C THR A 130 -5.96 10.97 -8.74
N MET A 131 -6.76 10.06 -9.32
CA MET A 131 -6.57 8.62 -9.15
C MET A 131 -6.87 7.80 -10.40
N LEU A 132 -5.95 6.91 -10.72
CA LEU A 132 -6.14 5.85 -11.70
C LEU A 132 -6.20 4.50 -10.99
N VAL A 133 -7.12 3.63 -11.40
CA VAL A 133 -7.29 2.29 -10.84
C VAL A 133 -7.25 1.22 -11.92
N GLU A 134 -6.70 0.06 -11.56
CA GLU A 134 -6.77 -1.15 -12.36
C GLU A 134 -8.11 -1.87 -12.14
N PRO A 135 -8.50 -2.80 -13.03
CA PRO A 135 -9.62 -3.70 -12.78
C PRO A 135 -9.50 -4.36 -11.41
N ALA A 136 -10.61 -4.34 -10.67
CA ALA A 136 -10.64 -4.90 -9.33
C ALA A 136 -10.55 -6.43 -9.36
N VAL A 137 -9.84 -7.00 -8.39
CA VAL A 137 -9.89 -8.44 -8.11
C VAL A 137 -10.98 -8.68 -7.08
N ASN A 138 -11.99 -9.47 -7.42
CA ASN A 138 -13.08 -9.83 -6.52
C ASN A 138 -12.84 -11.24 -5.97
N GLY A 139 -13.11 -11.45 -4.69
CA GLY A 139 -13.00 -12.74 -4.04
C GLY A 139 -14.21 -13.04 -3.15
N SER A 140 -14.45 -14.33 -2.91
CA SER A 140 -15.47 -14.80 -1.96
C SER A 140 -14.86 -14.92 -0.56
N LEU A 141 -15.52 -14.34 0.44
CA LEU A 141 -15.15 -14.50 1.84
C LEU A 141 -15.29 -15.96 2.29
N ALA A 142 -16.35 -16.64 1.84
CA ALA A 142 -16.58 -18.05 2.15
C ALA A 142 -15.44 -18.92 1.62
N VAL A 143 -15.01 -18.72 0.36
CA VAL A 143 -13.88 -19.46 -0.22
C VAL A 143 -12.58 -19.17 0.52
N LEU A 144 -12.29 -17.89 0.82
CA LEU A 144 -11.07 -17.52 1.56
C LEU A 144 -11.03 -18.17 2.95
N ARG A 145 -12.14 -18.15 3.68
CA ARG A 145 -12.29 -18.76 5.01
C ARG A 145 -12.20 -20.30 4.94
N ALA A 146 -12.81 -20.91 3.93
CA ALA A 146 -12.72 -22.35 3.71
C ALA A 146 -11.27 -22.78 3.43
N LEU A 147 -10.56 -22.06 2.57
CA LEU A 147 -9.15 -22.34 2.27
C LEU A 147 -8.26 -22.18 3.50
N LYS A 148 -8.46 -21.13 4.31
CA LYS A 148 -7.75 -20.95 5.58
C LYS A 148 -7.91 -22.17 6.50
N ASN A 149 -9.12 -22.74 6.56
CA ASN A 149 -9.41 -23.84 7.47
C ASN A 149 -9.01 -25.22 6.91
N ALA A 150 -8.98 -25.37 5.58
CA ALA A 150 -8.72 -26.65 4.92
C ALA A 150 -7.27 -26.84 4.45
N ASP A 151 -6.51 -25.76 4.26
CA ASP A 151 -5.15 -25.81 3.72
C ASP A 151 -4.16 -25.08 4.66
N CYS A 152 -3.29 -25.86 5.29
CA CYS A 152 -2.29 -25.35 6.22
C CYS A 152 -1.21 -24.49 5.57
N TYR A 153 -0.95 -24.63 4.27
CA TYR A 153 -0.08 -23.71 3.54
C TYR A 153 -0.77 -22.37 3.33
N VAL A 154 -2.07 -22.38 3.02
CA VAL A 154 -2.85 -21.15 2.92
C VAL A 154 -2.97 -20.47 4.29
N ASP A 155 -3.24 -21.20 5.36
CA ASP A 155 -3.26 -20.64 6.73
C ASP A 155 -1.93 -19.97 7.09
N ALA A 156 -0.81 -20.66 6.85
CA ALA A 156 0.53 -20.12 7.10
C ALA A 156 0.81 -18.87 6.24
N TRP A 157 0.43 -18.91 4.97
CA TRP A 157 0.61 -17.79 4.04
C TRP A 157 -0.25 -16.57 4.41
N LEU A 158 -1.47 -16.77 4.93
CA LEU A 158 -2.37 -15.70 5.38
C LEU A 158 -1.84 -14.91 6.58
N ARG A 159 -0.82 -15.42 7.28
CA ARG A 159 -0.11 -14.66 8.33
C ARG A 159 0.83 -13.60 7.75
N PHE A 160 1.16 -13.71 6.46
CA PHE A 160 1.93 -12.72 5.72
C PHE A 160 1.04 -11.84 4.82
N ALA A 161 0.02 -12.43 4.19
CA ALA A 161 -0.78 -11.75 3.19
C ALA A 161 -1.66 -10.63 3.78
N ARG A 162 -1.48 -9.39 3.29
CA ARG A 162 -2.31 -8.23 3.68
C ARG A 162 -3.38 -7.88 2.64
N ALA A 163 -3.19 -8.27 1.39
CA ALA A 163 -4.15 -8.10 0.30
C ALA A 163 -4.31 -9.42 -0.48
N PRO A 164 -4.94 -10.44 0.13
CA PRO A 164 -4.95 -11.79 -0.43
C PRO A 164 -5.85 -11.88 -1.67
N ALA A 165 -5.27 -11.97 -2.86
CA ALA A 165 -5.97 -12.22 -4.11
C ALA A 165 -6.05 -13.73 -4.39
N LEU A 166 -7.23 -14.22 -4.76
CA LEU A 166 -7.46 -15.60 -5.19
C LEU A 166 -7.86 -15.59 -6.67
N GLU A 167 -6.97 -16.02 -7.56
CA GLU A 167 -7.22 -16.04 -9.00
C GLU A 167 -6.59 -17.27 -9.64
N ARG A 168 -7.30 -17.90 -10.59
CA ARG A 168 -6.74 -18.95 -11.48
C ARG A 168 -6.02 -20.10 -10.73
N GLY A 169 -6.59 -20.55 -9.61
CA GLY A 169 -6.03 -21.65 -8.83
C GLY A 169 -4.76 -21.27 -8.05
N ALA A 170 -4.54 -19.98 -7.79
CA ALA A 170 -3.44 -19.51 -6.97
C ALA A 170 -3.88 -18.38 -6.02
N ALA A 171 -3.17 -18.26 -4.90
CA ALA A 171 -3.25 -17.13 -4.00
C ALA A 171 -2.02 -16.22 -4.19
N ALA A 172 -2.18 -14.89 -4.09
CA ALA A 172 -1.07 -13.93 -4.15
C ALA A 172 -1.37 -12.68 -3.31
N ASP A 173 -0.36 -12.02 -2.75
CA ASP A 173 -0.54 -10.74 -2.05
C ASP A 173 -0.47 -9.61 -3.10
N LEU A 174 -1.59 -8.95 -3.31
CA LEU A 174 -1.74 -7.90 -4.32
C LEU A 174 -0.97 -6.63 -3.96
N ARG A 175 -0.22 -6.53 -2.87
CA ARG A 175 0.74 -5.43 -2.67
C ARG A 175 1.96 -5.52 -3.58
N PHE A 176 2.34 -6.74 -3.96
CA PHE A 176 3.58 -6.98 -4.69
C PHE A 176 3.33 -7.04 -6.19
N ALA A 177 4.30 -6.58 -6.98
CA ALA A 177 4.13 -6.38 -8.41
C ALA A 177 3.82 -7.69 -9.15
N SER A 178 2.88 -7.64 -10.10
CA SER A 178 2.67 -8.72 -11.07
C SER A 178 3.49 -8.41 -12.32
N THR A 179 4.78 -8.75 -12.27
CA THR A 179 5.67 -8.55 -13.42
C THR A 179 5.46 -9.64 -14.47
N ARG A 180 6.16 -9.57 -15.62
CA ARG A 180 6.23 -10.70 -16.57
C ARG A 180 6.74 -12.00 -15.93
N ARG A 181 7.44 -11.94 -14.80
CA ARG A 181 7.91 -13.09 -14.02
C ARG A 181 6.90 -13.57 -12.97
N GLY A 182 5.70 -12.96 -12.93
CA GLY A 182 4.68 -13.23 -11.93
C GLY A 182 4.84 -12.39 -10.66
N ASN A 183 4.06 -12.78 -9.65
CA ASN A 183 4.13 -12.25 -8.29
C ASN A 183 4.90 -13.26 -7.42
N PHE A 184 5.96 -12.82 -6.75
CA PHE A 184 6.81 -13.74 -5.96
C PHE A 184 6.09 -14.32 -4.74
N THR A 185 4.98 -13.71 -4.32
CA THR A 185 4.15 -14.19 -3.21
C THR A 185 3.13 -15.24 -3.61
N THR A 186 3.13 -15.64 -4.89
CA THR A 186 2.19 -16.60 -5.44
C THR A 186 2.35 -17.96 -4.76
N LEU A 187 1.27 -18.42 -4.14
CA LEU A 187 1.09 -19.76 -3.61
C LEU A 187 0.13 -20.52 -4.54
N PRO A 188 0.57 -21.57 -5.24
CA PRO A 188 -0.34 -22.44 -5.98
C PRO A 188 -1.34 -23.11 -5.02
N LEU A 189 -2.63 -23.04 -5.35
CA LEU A 189 -3.66 -23.76 -4.61
C LEU A 189 -3.75 -25.17 -5.22
N ALA A 190 -3.06 -26.12 -4.60
CA ALA A 190 -3.15 -27.52 -5.00
C ALA A 190 -4.49 -28.12 -4.52
N PRO A 191 -5.02 -29.14 -5.21
CA PRO A 191 -6.06 -29.98 -4.63
C PRO A 191 -5.56 -30.56 -3.29
N SER A 192 -6.35 -30.37 -2.24
CA SER A 192 -6.02 -30.75 -0.86
C SER A 192 -5.57 -32.21 -0.77
N GLY A 193 -4.42 -32.49 -0.15
CA GLY A 193 -4.09 -33.86 0.32
C GLY A 193 -2.71 -34.44 0.00
N SER A 194 -1.81 -33.75 -0.72
CA SER A 194 -0.52 -34.35 -1.14
C SER A 194 0.73 -33.86 -0.41
N ARG A 195 0.63 -32.89 0.51
CA ARG A 195 1.80 -32.28 1.16
C ARG A 195 1.66 -32.17 2.68
N ALA A 196 2.71 -32.58 3.39
CA ALA A 196 2.81 -32.40 4.84
C ALA A 196 2.84 -30.90 5.21
N CYS A 197 2.15 -30.53 6.29
CA CYS A 197 2.07 -29.13 6.72
C CYS A 197 3.44 -28.57 7.15
N PRO A 198 3.69 -27.26 6.93
CA PRO A 198 4.92 -26.63 7.38
C PRO A 198 5.01 -26.63 8.91
N SER A 199 6.15 -27.06 9.46
CA SER A 199 6.36 -27.18 10.91
C SER A 199 6.94 -25.92 11.58
N ARG A 200 7.47 -24.98 10.80
CA ARG A 200 8.11 -23.74 11.29
C ARG A 200 7.36 -22.50 10.79
N VAL A 201 6.08 -22.41 11.12
CA VAL A 201 5.25 -21.25 10.79
C VAL A 201 5.43 -20.19 11.89
N PRO A 202 5.77 -18.94 11.53
CA PRO A 202 5.83 -17.85 12.51
C PRO A 202 4.48 -17.66 13.22
N GLY A 203 4.52 -17.41 14.53
CA GLY A 203 3.33 -17.15 15.34
C GLY A 203 2.66 -15.78 15.12
N TRP A 204 2.83 -15.17 13.94
CA TRP A 204 2.20 -13.89 13.62
C TRP A 204 0.68 -14.01 13.57
N GLY A 205 -0.01 -12.98 14.04
CA GLY A 205 -1.45 -12.85 13.83
C GLY A 205 -1.79 -12.66 12.35
N TYR A 206 -3.04 -12.89 11.98
CA TYR A 206 -3.49 -12.65 10.61
C TYR A 206 -3.66 -11.14 10.39
N PRO A 207 -2.92 -10.52 9.45
CA PRO A 207 -3.09 -9.10 9.17
C PRO A 207 -4.53 -8.78 8.75
N ARG A 208 -5.22 -9.76 8.16
CA ARG A 208 -6.58 -9.69 7.66
C ARG A 208 -7.58 -10.54 8.43
N ALA A 209 -7.44 -10.59 9.75
CA ALA A 209 -8.43 -11.24 10.61
C ALA A 209 -9.87 -10.76 10.33
N ASP A 210 -10.02 -9.49 9.94
CA ASP A 210 -11.24 -8.83 9.50
C ASP A 210 -11.91 -9.42 8.23
N LEU A 211 -11.17 -10.16 7.40
CA LEU A 211 -11.71 -10.95 6.28
C LEU A 211 -11.96 -12.41 6.68
N LEU A 212 -11.23 -12.91 7.67
CA LEU A 212 -11.18 -14.34 8.03
C LEU A 212 -12.21 -14.73 9.09
N ALA A 213 -12.78 -13.75 9.79
CA ALA A 213 -13.95 -13.92 10.65
C ALA A 213 -15.03 -12.92 10.24
N PRO A 214 -16.32 -13.24 10.45
CA PRO A 214 -17.39 -12.26 10.36
C PRO A 214 -17.07 -11.08 11.28
N ALA A 215 -17.45 -9.86 10.86
CA ALA A 215 -17.43 -8.72 11.77
C ALA A 215 -18.37 -9.02 12.96
N PRO A 216 -17.97 -8.71 14.20
CA PRO A 216 -18.85 -8.82 15.35
C PRO A 216 -20.08 -7.91 15.22
#